data_AF-A0A7Y5U1K8-F1
#
_entry.id   AF-A0A7Y5U1K8-F1
#
_cell.length_a   1.000
_cell.length_b   1.000
_cell.length_c   1.000
_cell.angle_alpha   90.00
_cell.angle_beta   90.00
_cell.angle_gamma   90.00
#
_symmetry.space_group_name_H-M   'P 1'
#
loop_
_entity.id
_entity.type
_entity.pdbx_description
1 polymer ?
#
loop_
_entity_poly.entity_id
_entity_poly.type
_entity_poly.pdbx_seq_one_letter_code
_entity_poly.pdbx_strand_id
1 'polypeptide(L)'
;MRTRSRVLAAAVALAASASLSAQSTYTKQDAARFQTKLAQIVQQGTARSARAPRATQVTDAELNAYLKYSAGSQVPVGIVDPQLNALGNGRVGGRALVDLDAVRTQKKRGWTDPMGYLTGRLPITATGTLSTQHGIGRFQLESAEISGVTIPKTLLQELLSYYSKTRENPAGINMDDPFELPAGIKEIKVGKGAATIVQ
;
A
#
# COMPACT_ATOMS: atom_id res chain seq x y z
N MET A 1 -64.79 -28.29 16.61
CA MET A 1 -63.59 -28.66 17.40
C MET A 1 -62.86 -29.79 16.69
N ARG A 2 -61.52 -29.69 16.59
CA ARG A 2 -60.52 -30.71 16.19
C ARG A 2 -60.31 -31.01 14.69
N THR A 3 -59.55 -30.09 14.09
CA THR A 3 -58.35 -30.29 13.25
C THR A 3 -57.93 -31.73 12.88
N ARG A 4 -57.76 -31.98 11.57
CA ARG A 4 -56.76 -32.94 11.03
C ARG A 4 -56.02 -32.29 9.86
N SER A 5 -54.81 -31.81 10.16
CA SER A 5 -53.84 -31.27 9.21
C SER A 5 -53.41 -32.33 8.20
N ARG A 6 -53.48 -31.97 6.91
CA ARG A 6 -52.74 -32.64 5.83
C ARG A 6 -51.33 -32.06 5.82
N VAL A 7 -50.33 -32.92 6.00
CA VAL A 7 -48.91 -32.57 5.88
C VAL A 7 -48.63 -32.30 4.41
N LEU A 8 -48.45 -31.02 4.06
CA LEU A 8 -47.88 -30.62 2.76
C LEU A 8 -46.36 -30.62 2.92
N ALA A 9 -45.68 -31.47 2.16
CA ALA A 9 -44.23 -31.48 2.06
C ALA A 9 -43.77 -30.17 1.39
N ALA A 10 -43.13 -29.29 2.16
CA ALA A 10 -42.43 -28.13 1.63
C ALA A 10 -40.97 -28.53 1.39
N ALA A 11 -40.59 -28.67 0.12
CA ALA A 11 -39.20 -28.77 -0.30
C ALA A 11 -38.52 -27.41 -0.07
N VAL A 12 -37.73 -27.30 0.99
CA VAL A 12 -36.84 -26.15 1.22
C VAL A 12 -35.60 -26.35 0.35
N ALA A 13 -35.53 -25.63 -0.76
CA ALA A 13 -34.29 -25.46 -1.49
C ALA A 13 -33.37 -24.55 -0.68
N LEU A 14 -32.39 -25.14 0.03
CA LEU A 14 -31.26 -24.39 0.57
C LEU A 14 -30.39 -23.92 -0.60
N ALA A 15 -30.59 -22.67 -1.02
CA ALA A 15 -29.58 -21.95 -1.77
C ALA A 15 -28.42 -21.64 -0.82
N ALA A 16 -27.41 -22.52 -0.80
CA ALA A 16 -26.14 -22.24 -0.16
C ALA A 16 -25.45 -21.12 -0.94
N SER A 17 -25.63 -19.88 -0.49
CA SER A 17 -24.79 -18.75 -0.88
C SER A 17 -23.39 -19.00 -0.34
N ALA A 18 -22.60 -19.79 -1.06
CA ALA A 18 -21.17 -19.84 -0.85
C ALA A 18 -20.61 -18.48 -1.25
N SER A 19 -20.46 -17.60 -0.26
CA SER A 19 -19.63 -16.41 -0.39
C SER A 19 -18.20 -16.89 -0.63
N LEU A 20 -17.83 -17.09 -1.90
CA LEU A 20 -16.44 -17.19 -2.30
C LEU A 20 -15.79 -15.88 -1.85
N SER A 21 -15.06 -15.93 -0.75
CA SER A 21 -14.01 -14.97 -0.45
C SER A 21 -13.09 -14.96 -1.67
N ALA A 22 -13.24 -13.96 -2.52
CA ALA A 22 -12.39 -13.74 -3.67
C ALA A 22 -10.96 -13.57 -3.16
N GLN A 23 -10.19 -14.65 -3.18
CA GLN A 23 -8.73 -14.57 -3.20
C GLN A 23 -8.41 -13.87 -4.53
N SER A 24 -8.24 -12.55 -4.46
CA SER A 24 -7.91 -11.71 -5.61
C SER A 24 -6.62 -12.22 -6.23
N THR A 25 -6.75 -13.09 -7.23
CA THR A 25 -5.63 -13.57 -8.01
C THR A 25 -5.20 -12.40 -8.87
N TYR A 26 -4.16 -11.69 -8.43
CA TYR A 26 -3.61 -10.57 -9.18
C TYR A 26 -3.21 -11.07 -10.58
N THR A 27 -3.68 -10.40 -11.63
CA THR A 27 -3.36 -10.78 -13.00
C THR A 27 -2.30 -9.85 -13.59
N LYS A 28 -1.53 -10.34 -14.57
CA LYS A 28 -0.62 -9.48 -15.35
C LYS A 28 -1.39 -8.38 -16.11
N GLN A 29 -2.66 -8.61 -16.43
CA GLN A 29 -3.50 -7.63 -17.09
C GLN A 29 -3.80 -6.44 -16.17
N ASP A 30 -4.06 -6.69 -14.88
CA ASP A 30 -4.28 -5.61 -13.90
C ASP A 30 -3.01 -4.77 -13.71
N ALA A 31 -1.83 -5.41 -13.69
CA ALA A 31 -0.55 -4.72 -13.66
C ALA A 31 -0.35 -3.81 -14.89
N ALA A 32 -0.68 -4.31 -16.09
CA ALA A 32 -0.60 -3.54 -17.33
C ALA A 32 -1.57 -2.34 -17.38
N ARG A 33 -2.78 -2.51 -16.82
CA ARG A 33 -3.75 -1.42 -16.66
C ARG A 33 -3.20 -0.32 -15.76
N PHE A 34 -2.63 -0.69 -14.60
CA PHE A 34 -1.98 0.28 -13.73
C PHE A 34 -0.82 0.98 -14.43
N GLN A 35 0.05 0.24 -15.11
CA GLN A 35 1.20 0.81 -15.82
C GLN A 35 0.79 1.82 -16.89
N THR A 36 -0.30 1.55 -17.62
CA THR A 36 -0.86 2.49 -18.60
C THR A 36 -1.38 3.76 -17.92
N LYS A 37 -2.11 3.63 -16.81
CA LYS A 37 -2.58 4.78 -16.00
C LYS A 37 -1.41 5.60 -15.46
N LEU A 38 -0.36 4.94 -14.95
CA LEU A 38 0.85 5.59 -14.46
C LEU A 38 1.55 6.40 -15.56
N ALA A 39 1.70 5.82 -16.76
CA ALA A 39 2.28 6.52 -17.90
C ALA A 39 1.45 7.75 -18.30
N GLN A 40 0.12 7.65 -18.27
CA GLN A 40 -0.78 8.78 -18.53
C GLN A 40 -0.64 9.90 -17.50
N ILE A 41 -0.52 9.55 -16.21
CA ILE A 41 -0.31 10.50 -15.11
C ILE A 41 1.01 11.24 -15.30
N VAL A 42 2.11 10.52 -15.57
CA VAL A 42 3.43 11.14 -15.81
C VAL A 42 3.39 12.04 -17.04
N GLN A 43 2.83 11.56 -18.15
CA GLN A 43 2.73 12.35 -19.38
C GLN A 43 1.92 13.64 -19.17
N GLN A 44 0.84 13.56 -18.40
CA GLN A 44 0.03 14.72 -18.02
C GLN A 44 0.85 15.73 -17.21
N GLY A 45 1.62 15.27 -16.22
CA GLY A 45 2.44 16.13 -15.38
C GLY A 45 3.58 16.85 -16.11
N THR A 46 4.09 16.24 -17.18
CA THR A 46 5.16 16.84 -18.01
C THR A 46 4.63 17.73 -19.14
N ALA A 47 3.32 17.77 -19.38
CA ALA A 47 2.75 18.55 -20.46
C ALA A 47 2.88 20.06 -20.15
N ARG A 48 3.49 20.81 -21.08
CA ARG A 48 3.76 22.25 -20.91
C ARG A 48 2.53 23.16 -21.00
N SER A 49 1.36 22.63 -21.39
CA SER A 49 0.13 23.40 -21.59
C SER A 49 -0.92 23.04 -20.55
N ALA A 50 -1.67 24.05 -20.08
CA ALA A 50 -2.79 23.85 -19.17
C ALA A 50 -3.81 22.90 -19.81
N ARG A 51 -3.93 21.69 -19.26
CA ARG A 51 -4.93 20.69 -19.66
C ARG A 51 -6.09 20.69 -18.69
N ALA A 52 -7.24 20.25 -19.18
CA ALA A 52 -8.42 20.07 -18.34
C ALA A 52 -8.10 19.17 -17.13
N PRO A 53 -8.67 19.45 -15.95
CA PRO A 53 -8.49 18.62 -14.78
C PRO A 53 -8.83 17.16 -15.08
N ARG A 54 -7.96 16.22 -14.69
CA ARG A 54 -8.14 14.80 -14.96
C ARG A 54 -8.15 14.00 -13.67
N ALA A 55 -9.16 13.16 -13.53
CA ALA A 55 -9.26 12.18 -12.47
C ALA A 55 -8.94 10.78 -13.02
N THR A 56 -8.01 10.08 -12.39
CA THR A 56 -7.64 8.71 -12.75
C THR A 56 -7.84 7.81 -11.54
N GLN A 57 -8.78 6.87 -11.63
CA GLN A 57 -9.02 5.90 -10.57
C GLN A 57 -8.03 4.73 -10.69
N VAL A 58 -7.45 4.34 -9.56
CA VAL A 58 -6.55 3.20 -9.38
C VAL A 58 -7.17 2.29 -8.33
N THR A 59 -7.32 1.00 -8.65
CA THR A 59 -7.83 0.01 -7.70
C THR A 59 -6.68 -0.65 -6.93
N ASP A 60 -6.97 -1.20 -5.75
CA ASP A 60 -6.00 -2.00 -4.97
C ASP A 60 -5.50 -3.19 -5.78
N ALA A 61 -6.37 -3.83 -6.58
CA ALA A 61 -6.00 -4.97 -7.42
C ALA A 61 -4.98 -4.58 -8.49
N GLU A 62 -5.20 -3.47 -9.19
CA GLU A 62 -4.28 -2.93 -10.20
C GLU A 62 -2.92 -2.54 -9.59
N LEU A 63 -2.95 -1.83 -8.45
CA LEU A 63 -1.74 -1.40 -7.75
C LEU A 63 -0.93 -2.59 -7.24
N ASN A 64 -1.57 -3.56 -6.57
CA ASN A 64 -0.89 -4.73 -6.03
C ASN A 64 -0.41 -5.68 -7.13
N ALA A 65 -1.13 -5.81 -8.24
CA ALA A 65 -0.66 -6.54 -9.40
C ALA A 65 0.60 -5.88 -10.00
N TYR A 66 0.64 -4.55 -10.08
CA TYR A 66 1.83 -3.83 -10.51
C TYR A 66 3.01 -4.06 -9.57
N LEU A 67 2.81 -3.94 -8.25
CA LEU A 67 3.84 -4.22 -7.25
C LEU A 67 4.42 -5.64 -7.40
N LYS A 68 3.56 -6.62 -7.68
CA LYS A 68 3.96 -8.03 -7.85
C LYS A 68 4.69 -8.32 -9.16
N TYR A 69 4.23 -7.75 -10.28
CA TYR A 69 4.67 -8.19 -11.62
C TYR A 69 5.57 -7.17 -12.35
N SER A 70 5.54 -5.89 -11.97
CA SER A 70 6.07 -4.81 -12.80
C SER A 70 6.93 -3.79 -12.05
N ALA A 71 6.78 -3.66 -10.72
CA ALA A 71 7.54 -2.67 -9.95
C ALA A 71 9.05 -2.96 -9.92
N GLY A 72 9.45 -4.24 -9.88
CA GLY A 72 10.85 -4.67 -10.03
C GLY A 72 11.81 -3.88 -9.14
N SER A 73 12.75 -3.15 -9.77
CA SER A 73 13.77 -2.34 -9.09
C SER A 73 13.25 -1.09 -8.35
N GLN A 74 11.97 -0.73 -8.52
CA GLN A 74 11.34 0.35 -7.74
C GLN A 74 11.06 -0.07 -6.30
N VAL A 75 10.97 -1.38 -6.03
CA VAL A 75 10.86 -1.90 -4.67
C VAL A 75 12.26 -1.92 -4.05
N PRO A 76 12.48 -1.24 -2.91
CA PRO A 76 13.76 -1.27 -2.23
C PRO A 76 14.21 -2.69 -1.91
N VAL A 77 15.52 -2.94 -2.03
CA VAL A 77 16.12 -4.21 -1.64
C VAL A 77 15.79 -4.50 -0.17
N GLY A 78 15.39 -5.75 0.10
CA GLY A 78 14.93 -6.17 1.42
C GLY A 78 13.43 -6.05 1.64
N ILE A 79 12.65 -5.44 0.74
CA ILE A 79 11.18 -5.51 0.79
C ILE A 79 10.70 -6.59 -0.18
N VAL A 80 9.94 -7.55 0.33
CA VAL A 80 9.42 -8.71 -0.39
C VAL A 80 7.90 -8.71 -0.32
N ASP A 81 7.25 -8.97 -1.46
CA ASP A 81 5.80 -9.04 -1.62
C ASP A 81 5.02 -7.87 -0.98
N PRO A 82 5.37 -6.59 -1.30
CA PRO A 82 4.65 -5.46 -0.76
C PRO A 82 3.21 -5.42 -1.28
N GLN A 83 2.28 -5.10 -0.39
CA GLN A 83 0.88 -4.85 -0.74
C GLN A 83 0.35 -3.63 -0.03
N LEU A 84 -0.53 -2.91 -0.71
CA LEU A 84 -1.21 -1.72 -0.26
C LEU A 84 -2.71 -1.89 -0.38
N ASN A 85 -3.44 -1.30 0.56
CA ASN A 85 -4.89 -1.35 0.60
C ASN A 85 -5.46 0.03 0.91
N ALA A 86 -6.41 0.46 0.10
CA ALA A 86 -7.19 1.66 0.36
C ALA A 86 -8.33 1.31 1.32
N LEU A 87 -8.20 1.70 2.58
CA LEU A 87 -9.16 1.37 3.64
C LEU A 87 -10.37 2.33 3.67
N GLY A 88 -10.25 3.46 2.96
CA GLY A 88 -11.27 4.50 2.84
C GLY A 88 -11.08 5.66 3.81
N ASN A 89 -11.74 6.78 3.53
CA ASN A 89 -11.66 8.01 4.32
C ASN A 89 -10.22 8.52 4.52
N GLY A 90 -9.38 8.44 3.48
CA GLY A 90 -7.96 8.81 3.60
C GLY A 90 -7.05 7.71 4.18
N ARG A 91 -7.63 6.65 4.77
CA ARG A 91 -6.85 5.59 5.42
C ARG A 91 -6.27 4.62 4.40
N VAL A 92 -5.00 4.31 4.59
CA VAL A 92 -4.22 3.35 3.80
C VAL A 92 -3.60 2.31 4.72
N GLY A 93 -3.61 1.06 4.28
CA GLY A 93 -2.91 -0.05 4.92
C GLY A 93 -1.79 -0.54 4.02
N GLY A 94 -0.68 -0.95 4.61
CA GLY A 94 0.45 -1.55 3.93
C GLY A 94 0.91 -2.80 4.65
N ARG A 95 1.38 -3.79 3.88
CA ARG A 95 2.02 -4.99 4.40
C ARG A 95 3.18 -5.40 3.51
N ALA A 96 4.26 -5.87 4.11
CA ALA A 96 5.40 -6.39 3.38
C ALA A 96 6.17 -7.39 4.24
N LEU A 97 6.97 -8.23 3.61
CA LEU A 97 7.98 -9.04 4.27
C LEU A 97 9.32 -8.31 4.14
N VAL A 98 9.99 -8.05 5.25
CA VAL A 98 11.35 -7.48 5.22
C VAL A 98 12.35 -8.62 5.33
N ASP A 99 13.14 -8.81 4.27
CA ASP A 99 14.27 -9.73 4.22
C ASP A 99 15.53 -9.02 4.73
N LEU A 100 15.85 -9.25 6.00
CA LEU A 100 16.97 -8.58 6.68
C LEU A 100 18.34 -9.05 6.19
N ASP A 101 18.40 -10.26 5.60
CA ASP A 101 19.63 -10.79 5.03
C ASP A 101 20.01 -10.02 3.77
N ALA A 102 19.02 -9.69 2.92
CA ALA A 102 19.20 -8.80 1.78
C ALA A 102 19.62 -7.39 2.22
N VAL A 103 18.98 -6.80 3.24
CA VAL A 103 19.34 -5.46 3.75
C VAL A 103 20.78 -5.42 4.29
N ARG A 104 21.22 -6.48 4.98
CA ARG A 104 22.57 -6.58 5.56
C ARG A 104 23.66 -6.51 4.50
N THR A 105 23.44 -7.12 3.34
CA THR A 105 24.44 -7.10 2.25
C THR A 105 24.57 -5.73 1.58
N GLN A 106 23.55 -4.87 1.69
CA GLN A 106 23.51 -3.56 1.05
C GLN A 106 24.23 -2.44 1.84
N LYS A 107 24.22 -2.46 3.18
CA LYS A 107 24.98 -1.51 4.03
C LYS A 107 26.02 -2.26 4.89
N LYS A 108 27.32 -2.03 4.64
CA LYS A 108 28.41 -2.55 5.47
C LYS A 108 28.24 -2.09 6.92
N ARG A 109 27.89 -3.00 7.83
CA ARG A 109 27.69 -2.75 9.26
C ARG A 109 29.03 -2.56 10.00
N GLY A 110 29.04 -1.66 10.98
CA GLY A 110 30.07 -1.63 12.03
C GLY A 110 29.78 -2.70 13.10
N TRP A 111 30.81 -3.15 13.83
CA TRP A 111 30.74 -4.28 14.77
C TRP A 111 29.83 -4.04 16.01
N THR A 112 29.37 -2.82 16.26
CA THR A 112 28.66 -2.42 17.49
C THR A 112 27.14 -2.27 17.35
N ASP A 113 26.52 -2.78 16.28
CA ASP A 113 25.09 -2.60 16.04
C ASP A 113 24.25 -3.78 16.59
N PRO A 114 23.43 -3.60 17.65
CA PRO A 114 22.60 -4.65 18.23
C PRO A 114 21.53 -5.21 17.28
N MET A 115 21.23 -4.52 16.17
CA MET A 115 20.36 -5.05 15.10
C MET A 115 21.06 -6.06 14.18
N GLY A 116 22.36 -6.28 14.38
CA GLY A 116 23.16 -7.28 13.67
C GLY A 116 22.70 -8.74 13.86
N TYR A 117 21.90 -8.99 14.90
CA TYR A 117 21.38 -10.32 15.25
C TYR A 117 19.98 -10.60 14.70
N LEU A 118 19.31 -9.60 14.13
CA LEU A 118 18.03 -9.81 13.47
C LEU A 118 18.29 -10.35 12.06
N THR A 119 18.02 -11.65 11.88
CA THR A 119 18.12 -12.37 10.60
C THR A 119 16.76 -12.90 10.19
N GLY A 120 16.61 -13.25 8.92
CA GLY A 120 15.37 -13.81 8.38
C GLY A 120 14.35 -12.76 7.91
N ARG A 121 13.11 -13.23 7.75
CA ARG A 121 12.01 -12.47 7.13
C ARG A 121 11.00 -12.02 8.16
N LEU A 122 10.86 -10.71 8.33
CA LEU A 122 9.92 -10.13 9.27
C LEU A 122 8.69 -9.60 8.55
N PRO A 123 7.48 -10.09 8.83
CA PRO A 123 6.26 -9.47 8.33
C PRO A 123 6.05 -8.14 9.05
N ILE A 124 5.83 -7.09 8.26
CA ILE A 124 5.52 -5.75 8.74
C ILE A 124 4.15 -5.37 8.20
N THR A 125 3.33 -4.80 9.07
CA THR A 125 2.07 -4.15 8.70
C THR A 125 2.09 -2.72 9.22
N ALA A 126 1.48 -1.80 8.47
CA ALA A 126 1.31 -0.43 8.89
C ALA A 126 -0.02 0.11 8.39
N THR A 127 -0.66 0.94 9.20
CA THR A 127 -1.86 1.68 8.83
C THR A 127 -1.65 3.15 9.13
N GLY A 128 -2.17 4.01 8.27
CA GLY A 128 -2.12 5.44 8.48
C GLY A 128 -3.11 6.19 7.61
N THR A 129 -3.19 7.49 7.82
CA THR A 129 -4.01 8.39 7.03
C THR A 129 -3.13 9.20 6.07
N LEU A 130 -3.48 9.17 4.79
CA LEU A 130 -2.89 10.01 3.76
C LEU A 130 -3.83 11.19 3.49
N SER A 131 -3.34 12.40 3.74
CA SER A 131 -4.01 13.65 3.38
C SER A 131 -3.23 14.33 2.28
N THR A 132 -3.90 14.72 1.20
CA THR A 132 -3.28 15.41 0.08
C THR A 132 -4.09 16.63 -0.31
N GLN A 133 -3.43 17.75 -0.59
CA GLN A 133 -4.08 18.95 -1.08
C GLN A 133 -3.06 19.85 -1.78
N HIS A 134 -3.47 20.54 -2.84
CA HIS A 134 -2.63 21.51 -3.55
C HIS A 134 -1.26 20.96 -3.98
N GLY A 135 -1.20 19.67 -4.32
CA GLY A 135 0.05 19.00 -4.72
C GLY A 135 0.99 18.67 -3.58
N ILE A 136 0.54 18.77 -2.33
CA ILE A 136 1.29 18.38 -1.14
C ILE A 136 0.59 17.20 -0.47
N GLY A 137 1.34 16.17 -0.13
CA GLY A 137 0.91 15.03 0.68
C GLY A 137 1.46 15.09 2.10
N ARG A 138 0.69 14.57 3.05
CA ARG A 138 1.13 14.27 4.41
C ARG A 138 0.62 12.89 4.80
N PHE A 139 1.51 12.08 5.36
CA PHE A 139 1.16 10.79 5.93
C PHE A 139 1.18 10.87 7.45
N GLN A 140 0.19 10.27 8.10
CA GLN A 140 0.13 10.14 9.55
C GLN A 140 -0.01 8.67 9.90
N LEU A 141 1.00 8.12 10.55
CA LEU A 141 0.94 6.74 11.03
C LEU A 141 -0.09 6.61 12.15
N GLU A 142 -0.96 5.63 12.04
CA GLU A 142 -1.90 5.23 13.10
C GLU A 142 -1.33 4.06 13.90
N SER A 143 -0.85 3.03 13.21
CA SER A 143 -0.23 1.85 13.83
C SER A 143 0.79 1.21 12.91
N ALA A 144 1.79 0.57 13.49
CA ALA A 144 2.71 -0.31 12.79
C ALA A 144 2.99 -1.54 13.67
N GLU A 145 3.12 -2.69 13.04
CA GLU A 145 3.42 -3.95 13.70
C GLU A 145 4.55 -4.67 12.99
N ILE A 146 5.38 -5.36 13.76
CA ILE A 146 6.38 -6.30 13.28
C ILE A 146 6.06 -7.64 13.90
N SER A 147 5.83 -8.67 13.08
CA SER A 147 5.45 -10.01 13.55
C SER A 147 4.21 -10.00 14.45
N GLY A 148 3.26 -9.08 14.19
CA GLY A 148 2.03 -8.91 14.96
C GLY A 148 2.20 -8.16 16.29
N VAL A 149 3.41 -7.68 16.59
CA VAL A 149 3.69 -6.86 17.78
C VAL A 149 3.70 -5.39 17.38
N THR A 150 2.83 -4.59 17.99
CA THR A 150 2.80 -3.14 17.75
C THR A 150 4.12 -2.51 18.15
N ILE A 151 4.72 -1.76 17.23
CA ILE A 151 5.96 -1.03 17.48
C ILE A 151 5.67 0.45 17.75
N PRO A 152 6.45 1.10 18.63
CA PRO A 152 6.36 2.55 18.81
C PRO A 152 6.69 3.30 17.52
N LYS A 153 5.95 4.39 17.26
CA LYS A 153 6.23 5.30 16.13
C LYS A 153 7.67 5.80 16.13
N THR A 154 8.24 6.08 17.31
CA THR A 154 9.62 6.55 17.46
C THR A 154 10.64 5.58 16.89
N LEU A 155 10.45 4.28 17.13
CA LEU A 155 11.31 3.23 16.57
C LEU A 155 11.18 3.17 15.04
N LEU A 156 9.95 3.24 14.50
CA LEU A 156 9.76 3.28 13.05
C LEU A 156 10.42 4.52 12.43
N GLN A 157 10.29 5.67 13.07
CA GLN A 157 10.90 6.92 12.64
C GLN A 157 12.44 6.82 12.64
N GLU A 158 13.04 6.22 13.67
CA GLU A 158 14.48 6.02 13.74
C GLU A 158 14.99 5.12 12.59
N LEU A 159 14.29 4.01 12.33
CA LEU A 159 14.60 3.12 11.21
C LEU A 159 14.47 3.85 9.87
N LEU A 160 13.36 4.56 9.66
CA LEU A 160 13.12 5.31 8.44
C LEU A 160 14.25 6.33 8.22
N SER A 161 14.55 7.15 9.22
CA SER A 161 15.63 8.13 9.16
C SER A 161 16.97 7.46 8.86
N TYR A 162 17.33 6.38 9.55
CA TYR A 162 18.62 5.69 9.36
C TYR A 162 18.80 5.09 7.96
N TYR A 163 17.77 4.43 7.44
CA TYR A 163 17.86 3.76 6.13
C TYR A 163 17.78 4.71 4.96
N SER A 164 17.11 5.86 5.12
CA SER A 164 16.93 6.85 4.06
C SER A 164 18.00 7.95 4.02
N LYS A 165 18.99 7.95 4.91
CA LYS A 165 20.09 8.93 4.86
C LYS A 165 20.84 8.85 3.53
N THR A 166 21.02 10.00 2.90
CA THR A 166 21.93 10.19 1.75
C THR A 166 22.88 11.34 2.04
N ARG A 167 23.80 11.66 1.12
CA ARG A 167 24.66 12.84 1.27
C ARG A 167 23.85 14.13 1.21
N GLU A 168 22.79 14.12 0.40
CA GLU A 168 21.88 15.24 0.15
C GLU A 168 20.82 15.36 1.25
N ASN A 169 20.46 14.25 1.91
CA ASN A 169 19.58 14.22 3.06
C ASN A 169 20.23 13.47 4.24
N PRO A 170 21.11 14.13 5.03
CA PRO A 170 21.85 13.49 6.11
C PRO A 170 20.99 13.14 7.33
N ALA A 171 19.84 13.82 7.50
CA ALA A 171 18.87 13.50 8.55
C ALA A 171 18.01 12.28 8.19
N GLY A 172 17.90 11.96 6.90
CA GLY A 172 16.97 10.97 6.38
C GLY A 172 15.55 11.53 6.30
N ILE A 173 14.60 10.66 5.97
CA ILE A 173 13.18 10.97 5.83
C ILE A 173 12.57 11.05 7.23
N ASN A 174 11.83 12.13 7.46
CA ASN A 174 10.87 12.23 8.54
C ASN A 174 9.48 11.90 8.01
N MET A 175 8.79 10.98 8.66
CA MET A 175 7.49 10.47 8.21
C MET A 175 6.37 11.51 8.31
N ASP A 176 6.49 12.46 9.23
CA ASP A 176 5.49 13.51 9.46
C ASP A 176 5.69 14.73 8.54
N ASP A 177 6.83 14.80 7.85
CA ASP A 177 7.11 15.90 6.95
C ASP A 177 6.19 15.82 5.73
N PRO A 178 5.67 16.98 5.27
CA PRO A 178 4.94 17.01 4.02
C PRO A 178 5.88 16.70 2.84
N PHE A 179 5.33 16.12 1.78
CA PHE A 179 6.05 15.81 0.55
C PHE A 179 5.30 16.34 -0.67
N GLU A 180 6.03 16.77 -1.70
CA GLU A 180 5.43 17.17 -2.96
C GLU A 180 4.94 15.95 -3.73
N LEU A 181 3.73 16.06 -4.30
CA LEU A 181 3.17 15.04 -5.16
C LEU A 181 3.77 15.17 -6.57
N PRO A 182 4.29 14.08 -7.15
CA PRO A 182 4.95 14.14 -8.44
C PRO A 182 3.95 14.35 -9.58
N ALA A 183 4.48 14.61 -10.78
CA ALA A 183 3.70 14.65 -12.01
C ALA A 183 2.49 15.61 -11.97
N GLY A 184 2.59 16.73 -11.24
CA GLY A 184 1.51 17.72 -11.16
C GLY A 184 0.21 17.17 -10.55
N ILE A 185 0.29 16.09 -9.78
CA ILE A 185 -0.84 15.60 -8.98
C ILE A 185 -1.19 16.68 -7.96
N LYS A 186 -2.47 17.04 -7.90
CA LYS A 186 -3.02 18.01 -6.95
C LYS A 186 -3.58 17.35 -5.70
N GLU A 187 -4.16 16.17 -5.87
CA GLU A 187 -4.86 15.44 -4.80
C GLU A 187 -4.93 13.94 -5.12
N ILE A 188 -4.87 13.11 -4.08
CA ILE A 188 -5.13 11.67 -4.11
C ILE A 188 -6.25 11.38 -3.12
N LYS A 189 -7.44 11.08 -3.63
CA LYS A 189 -8.61 10.76 -2.81
C LYS A 189 -8.63 9.26 -2.54
N VAL A 190 -8.30 8.85 -1.32
CA VAL A 190 -8.29 7.45 -0.90
C VAL A 190 -9.71 7.01 -0.49
N GLY A 191 -10.35 6.22 -1.34
CA GLY A 191 -11.63 5.56 -1.09
C GLY A 191 -11.43 4.13 -0.58
N LYS A 192 -12.50 3.36 -0.46
CA LYS A 192 -12.42 1.94 -0.09
C LYS A 192 -12.11 1.10 -1.33
N GLY A 193 -10.98 0.38 -1.33
CA GLY A 193 -10.53 -0.50 -2.40
C GLY A 193 -9.96 0.20 -3.65
N ALA A 194 -9.91 1.53 -3.64
CA ALA A 194 -9.37 2.34 -4.73
C ALA A 194 -8.98 3.74 -4.27
N ALA A 195 -8.08 4.38 -5.02
CA ALA A 195 -7.76 5.80 -4.90
C ALA A 195 -8.03 6.53 -6.22
N THR A 196 -8.38 7.82 -6.14
CA THR A 196 -8.55 8.68 -7.31
C THR A 196 -7.48 9.75 -7.32
N ILE A 197 -6.66 9.76 -8.37
CA ILE A 197 -5.57 10.72 -8.58
C ILE A 197 -6.13 11.89 -9.40
N VAL A 198 -5.98 13.10 -8.90
CA VAL A 198 -6.46 14.35 -9.53
C VAL A 198 -5.28 15.20 -9.96
N GLN A 199 -5.27 15.63 -11.22
CA GLN A 199 -4.26 16.52 -11.84
C GLN A 199 -4.95 17.74 -12.47
#